data_AF-A0A086AWP6-F1
#
_entry.id   AF-A0A086AWP6-F1
#
_cell.length_a   1.000
_cell.length_b   1.000
_cell.length_c   1.000
_cell.angle_alpha   90.00
_cell.angle_beta   90.00
_cell.angle_gamma   90.00
#
_symmetry.space_group_name_H-M   'P 1'
#
loop_
_entity.id
_entity.type
_entity.pdbx_description
1 polymer ?
#
loop_
_entity_poly.entity_id
_entity_poly.type
_entity_poly.pdbx_seq_one_letter_code
_entity_poly.pdbx_strand_id
1 'polypeptide(L)'
;MVANNDPDDLLGPLSVGDLDQEYGDVMLRNHGSWIKSKESREIIMADGLKGTGFPITIMDTAAVAGMTEAKSVRFEVSAEKSIGMAKTNTPSMDLYIEAKGIDLSGKEITRRVIASHPGGQAKCTAFGALLAIKTILSTTKKGFLFLEYLMDLDLAFKEMKDEGMEITFQ
;
A
#
# COMPACT_ATOMS: atom_id res chain seq x y z
N MET A 1 1.88 2.29 -5.78
CA MET A 1 1.66 2.20 -4.33
C MET A 1 3.03 2.09 -3.68
N VAL A 2 3.21 2.68 -2.50
CA VAL A 2 4.46 2.63 -1.74
C VAL A 2 4.14 2.31 -0.28
N ALA A 3 4.72 1.26 0.27
CA ALA A 3 4.79 1.05 1.71
C ALA A 3 6.11 1.62 2.23
N ASN A 4 6.02 2.68 3.02
CA ASN A 4 7.16 3.22 3.73
C ASN A 4 7.22 2.64 5.15
N ASN A 5 8.26 1.86 5.41
CA ASN A 5 8.51 1.25 6.70
C ASN A 5 9.56 2.10 7.44
N ASP A 6 9.19 2.68 8.57
CA ASP A 6 10.15 3.44 9.38
C ASP A 6 11.30 2.52 9.83
N PRO A 7 12.57 2.90 9.63
CA PRO A 7 13.70 2.10 10.09
C PRO A 7 13.68 1.80 11.60
N ASP A 8 13.06 2.67 12.40
CA ASP A 8 12.94 2.50 13.85
C ASP A 8 11.67 1.72 14.26
N ASP A 9 10.81 1.30 13.31
CA ASP A 9 9.68 0.41 13.61
C ASP A 9 10.15 -0.99 13.98
N LEU A 10 9.33 -1.76 14.72
CA LEU A 10 9.68 -3.12 15.16
C LEU A 10 10.08 -4.04 13.99
N LEU A 11 9.46 -3.84 12.81
CA LEU A 11 9.78 -4.57 11.58
C LEU A 11 10.61 -3.74 10.57
N GLY A 12 11.01 -2.52 10.95
CA GLY A 12 11.83 -1.62 10.15
C GLY A 12 13.18 -2.22 9.75
N PRO A 13 13.99 -2.76 10.68
CA PRO A 13 15.29 -3.36 10.36
C PRO A 13 15.19 -4.56 9.41
N LEU A 14 14.11 -5.36 9.51
CA LEU A 14 13.85 -6.46 8.58
C LEU A 14 13.54 -5.91 7.19
N SER A 15 12.70 -4.88 7.10
CA SER A 15 12.40 -4.21 5.83
C SER A 15 13.63 -3.58 5.19
N VAL A 16 14.52 -2.96 5.96
CA VAL A 16 15.78 -2.38 5.46
C VAL A 16 16.74 -3.48 4.98
N GLY A 17 16.93 -4.54 5.77
CA GLY A 17 17.80 -5.65 5.39
C GLY A 17 17.29 -6.42 4.17
N ASP A 18 15.98 -6.41 3.96
CA ASP A 18 15.36 -6.86 2.74
C ASP A 18 15.72 -5.94 1.56
N LEU A 19 15.64 -4.61 1.70
CA LEU A 19 16.00 -3.66 0.62
C LEU A 19 17.47 -3.74 0.17
N ASP A 20 18.37 -4.09 1.08
CA ASP A 20 19.81 -4.22 0.79
C ASP A 20 20.16 -5.50 0.02
N GLN A 21 19.21 -6.43 -0.14
CA GLN A 21 19.41 -7.62 -0.95
C GLN A 21 19.28 -7.31 -2.44
N GLU A 22 20.13 -7.95 -3.26
CA GLU A 22 20.02 -7.88 -4.71
C GLU A 22 18.77 -8.64 -5.15
N TYR A 23 17.63 -7.96 -5.22
CA TYR A 23 16.40 -8.54 -5.75
C TYR A 23 16.57 -8.87 -7.22
N GLY A 24 16.17 -10.09 -7.60
CA GLY A 24 15.90 -10.41 -9.00
C GLY A 24 14.79 -9.53 -9.57
N ASP A 25 14.62 -9.55 -10.89
CA ASP A 25 13.57 -8.78 -11.54
C ASP A 25 12.19 -9.02 -10.92
N VAL A 26 11.45 -7.95 -10.67
CA VAL A 26 10.07 -8.00 -10.16
C VAL A 26 9.05 -7.80 -11.28
N MET A 27 7.87 -8.39 -11.10
CA MET A 27 6.77 -8.30 -12.04
C MET A 27 5.89 -7.09 -11.71
N LEU A 28 5.77 -6.16 -12.65
CA LEU A 28 4.83 -5.04 -12.58
C LEU A 28 3.98 -4.98 -13.84
N ARG A 29 2.85 -4.28 -13.76
CA ARG A 29 1.98 -4.04 -14.92
C ARG A 29 2.34 -2.69 -15.53
N ASN A 30 2.57 -2.66 -16.83
CA ASN A 30 2.90 -1.44 -17.57
C ASN A 30 2.25 -1.47 -18.96
N HIS A 31 1.52 -0.41 -19.31
CA HIS A 31 0.81 -0.29 -20.59
C HIS A 31 -0.04 -1.52 -20.97
N GLY A 32 -0.64 -2.18 -19.98
CA GLY A 32 -1.49 -3.36 -20.15
C GLY A 32 -0.74 -4.69 -20.18
N SER A 33 0.60 -4.67 -20.19
CA SER A 33 1.45 -5.86 -20.20
C SER A 33 2.12 -6.09 -18.85
N TRP A 34 2.39 -7.35 -18.54
CA TRP A 34 3.25 -7.71 -17.41
C TRP A 34 4.71 -7.67 -17.84
N ILE A 35 5.52 -6.89 -17.15
CA ILE A 35 6.95 -6.74 -17.44
C ILE A 35 7.80 -7.03 -16.21
N LYS A 36 9.03 -7.47 -16.47
CA LYS A 36 10.10 -7.57 -15.48
C LYS A 36 10.79 -6.22 -15.35
N SER A 37 11.05 -5.78 -14.13
CA SER A 37 11.81 -4.56 -13.86
C SER A 37 12.50 -4.65 -12.50
N LYS A 38 13.58 -3.90 -12.33
CA LYS A 38 14.25 -3.65 -11.06
C LYS A 38 14.43 -2.15 -10.79
N GLU A 39 13.77 -1.32 -11.58
CA GLU A 39 13.97 0.12 -11.58
C GLU A 39 13.31 0.76 -10.36
N SER A 40 14.15 1.19 -9.42
CA SER A 40 13.76 2.10 -8.36
C SER A 40 13.39 3.47 -8.92
N ARG A 41 12.55 4.21 -8.21
CA ARG A 41 12.25 5.61 -8.53
C ARG A 41 12.24 6.47 -7.28
N GLU A 42 12.38 7.76 -7.50
CA GLU A 42 12.11 8.76 -6.47
C GLU A 42 10.62 8.74 -6.10
N ILE A 43 10.35 8.78 -4.81
CA ILE A 43 9.02 8.95 -4.23
C ILE A 43 8.98 10.25 -3.44
N ILE A 44 7.83 10.92 -3.43
CA ILE A 44 7.62 12.15 -2.66
C ILE A 44 6.76 11.81 -1.45
N MET A 45 7.29 12.04 -0.27
CA MET A 45 6.65 11.76 1.02
C MET A 45 5.64 12.84 1.40
N ALA A 46 4.87 12.61 2.46
CA ALA A 46 3.79 13.51 2.87
C ALA A 46 4.27 14.92 3.25
N ASP A 47 5.50 15.05 3.73
CA ASP A 47 6.17 16.30 4.10
C ASP A 47 6.94 16.94 2.92
N GLY A 48 6.87 16.33 1.73
CA GLY A 48 7.57 16.78 0.53
C GLY A 48 9.03 16.32 0.44
N LEU A 49 9.54 15.56 1.42
CA LEU A 49 10.85 14.94 1.31
C LEU A 49 10.87 13.86 0.23
N LYS A 50 12.05 13.63 -0.32
CA LYS A 50 12.30 12.64 -1.36
C LYS A 50 12.85 11.38 -0.72
N GLY A 51 12.28 10.23 -1.07
CA GLY A 51 12.78 8.92 -0.72
C GLY A 51 13.04 8.06 -1.96
N THR A 52 13.55 6.85 -1.75
CA THR A 52 13.71 5.86 -2.83
C THR A 52 12.69 4.73 -2.68
N GLY A 53 11.85 4.54 -3.70
CA GLY A 53 10.94 3.41 -3.80
C GLY A 53 11.57 2.26 -4.58
N PHE A 54 11.73 1.12 -3.94
CA PHE A 54 12.23 -0.11 -4.55
C PHE A 54 11.05 -1.01 -4.94
N PRO A 55 10.95 -1.44 -6.21
CA PRO A 55 9.79 -2.20 -6.65
C PRO A 55 9.83 -3.64 -6.12
N ILE A 56 8.67 -4.15 -5.68
CA ILE A 56 8.50 -5.55 -5.28
C ILE A 56 7.27 -6.17 -5.95
N THR A 57 7.28 -7.50 -6.13
CA THR A 57 6.10 -8.22 -6.62
C THR A 57 5.20 -8.59 -5.45
N ILE A 58 3.97 -8.08 -5.44
CA ILE A 58 2.93 -8.51 -4.51
C ILE A 58 1.63 -8.82 -5.25
N MET A 59 0.79 -9.67 -4.65
CA MET A 59 -0.48 -10.11 -5.22
C MET A 59 -1.43 -8.94 -5.50
N ASP A 60 -1.40 -7.90 -4.67
CA ASP A 60 -2.24 -6.70 -4.78
C ASP A 60 -2.03 -5.98 -6.12
N THR A 61 -0.86 -6.11 -6.74
CA THR A 61 -0.60 -5.53 -8.08
C THR A 61 -1.52 -6.16 -9.14
N ALA A 62 -1.74 -7.47 -9.06
CA ALA A 62 -2.65 -8.19 -9.94
C ALA A 62 -4.12 -7.94 -9.56
N ALA A 63 -4.44 -7.90 -8.27
CA ALA A 63 -5.79 -7.62 -7.79
C ALA A 63 -6.27 -6.23 -8.22
N VAL A 64 -5.47 -5.18 -7.98
CA VAL A 64 -5.78 -3.80 -8.41
C VAL A 64 -5.93 -3.74 -9.93
N ALA A 65 -5.02 -4.37 -10.69
CA ALA A 65 -5.12 -4.40 -12.15
C ALA A 65 -6.41 -5.08 -12.64
N GLY A 66 -6.83 -6.16 -11.99
CA GLY A 66 -8.05 -6.90 -12.33
C GLY A 66 -9.32 -6.14 -11.96
N MET A 67 -9.32 -5.45 -10.82
CA MET A 67 -10.50 -4.70 -10.34
C MET A 67 -10.71 -3.36 -11.05
N THR A 68 -9.62 -2.69 -11.43
CA THR A 68 -9.66 -1.31 -11.97
C THR A 68 -9.38 -1.23 -13.46
N GLU A 69 -9.00 -2.34 -14.08
CA GLU A 69 -8.47 -2.41 -15.46
C GLU A 69 -7.25 -1.51 -15.73
N ALA A 70 -6.59 -1.04 -14.66
CA ALA A 70 -5.44 -0.14 -14.75
C ALA A 70 -4.38 -0.70 -15.71
N LYS A 71 -3.93 0.16 -16.63
CA LYS A 71 -2.90 -0.21 -17.61
C LYS A 71 -1.52 -0.28 -16.98
N SER A 72 -1.29 0.42 -15.87
CA SER A 72 -0.03 0.38 -15.15
C SER A 72 -0.28 0.28 -13.64
N VAL A 73 0.37 -0.69 -12.99
CA VAL A 73 0.30 -0.90 -11.54
C VAL A 73 1.68 -1.36 -11.07
N ARG A 74 2.20 -0.68 -10.05
CA ARG A 74 3.44 -1.05 -9.36
C ARG A 74 3.27 -0.89 -7.85
N PHE A 75 3.92 -1.77 -7.11
CA PHE A 75 4.08 -1.65 -5.66
C PHE A 75 5.56 -1.51 -5.33
N GLU A 76 5.83 -0.68 -4.34
CA GLU A 76 7.17 -0.33 -3.92
C GLU A 76 7.26 -0.34 -2.41
N VAL A 77 8.47 -0.55 -1.93
CA VAL A 77 8.83 -0.40 -0.53
C VAL A 77 9.89 0.68 -0.40
N SER A 78 9.84 1.44 0.68
CA SER A 78 10.85 2.40 1.06
C SER A 78 11.13 2.29 2.56
N ALA A 79 12.30 2.77 2.96
CA ALA A 79 12.70 2.80 4.37
C ALA A 79 13.13 4.20 4.77
N GLU A 80 12.15 5.10 4.85
CA GLU A 80 12.34 6.49 5.23
C GLU A 80 11.62 6.78 6.54
N LYS A 81 11.96 7.91 7.18
CA LYS A 81 11.27 8.39 8.37
C LYS A 81 9.77 8.53 8.11
N SER A 82 8.95 7.91 8.95
CA SER A 82 7.49 7.89 8.81
C SER A 82 6.81 9.16 9.35
N ILE A 83 5.54 9.37 8.98
CA ILE A 83 4.71 10.48 9.46
C ILE A 83 4.56 10.45 10.97
N GLY A 84 4.30 9.27 11.55
CA GLY A 84 4.20 9.09 13.00
C GLY A 84 5.50 9.48 13.70
N MET A 85 6.64 9.07 13.16
CA MET A 85 7.94 9.42 13.73
C MET A 85 8.21 10.93 13.62
N ALA A 86 7.89 11.55 12.49
CA ALA A 86 8.07 12.98 12.28
C ALA A 86 7.18 13.84 13.20
N LYS A 87 5.93 13.44 13.45
CA LYS A 87 4.96 14.24 14.22
C LYS A 87 4.97 13.94 15.72
N THR A 88 5.14 12.68 16.09
CA THR A 88 4.89 12.18 17.45
C THR A 88 6.08 11.44 18.06
N ASN A 89 7.21 11.37 17.35
CA ASN A 89 8.42 10.67 17.78
C ASN A 89 8.15 9.19 18.13
N THR A 90 7.19 8.58 17.43
CA THR A 90 6.84 7.16 17.54
C THR A 90 6.91 6.55 16.14
N PRO A 91 7.70 5.50 15.90
CA PRO A 91 7.75 4.84 14.59
C PRO A 91 6.36 4.41 14.11
N SER A 92 6.13 4.49 12.80
CA SER A 92 4.88 4.09 12.18
C SER A 92 5.11 3.49 10.79
N MET A 93 4.04 2.99 10.18
CA MET A 93 4.05 2.59 8.76
C MET A 93 3.15 3.54 7.99
N ASP A 94 3.63 4.02 6.84
CA ASP A 94 2.85 4.85 5.93
C ASP A 94 2.62 4.13 4.59
N LEU A 95 1.38 4.07 4.14
CA LEU A 95 1.02 3.56 2.83
C LEU A 95 0.58 4.71 1.92
N TYR A 96 1.34 4.92 0.84
CA TYR A 96 1.06 5.91 -0.19
C TYR A 96 0.44 5.24 -1.41
N ILE A 97 -0.80 5.60 -1.73
CA ILE A 97 -1.53 5.11 -2.90
C ILE A 97 -1.75 6.30 -3.82
N GLU A 98 -1.09 6.30 -4.97
CA GLU A 98 -1.30 7.29 -6.02
C GLU A 98 -2.01 6.65 -7.20
N ALA A 99 -3.10 7.29 -7.63
CA ALA A 99 -3.88 6.89 -8.79
C ALA A 99 -3.98 8.07 -9.76
N LYS A 100 -3.63 7.81 -11.03
CA LYS A 100 -3.85 8.74 -12.13
C LYS A 100 -4.88 8.14 -13.08
N GLY A 101 -5.85 8.94 -13.51
CA GLY A 101 -6.91 8.50 -14.41
C GLY A 101 -7.72 9.65 -14.98
N ILE A 102 -8.88 9.31 -15.54
CA ILE A 102 -9.85 10.25 -16.09
C ILE A 102 -11.07 10.27 -15.17
N ASP A 103 -11.53 11.45 -14.79
CA ASP A 103 -12.75 11.61 -13.99
C ASP A 103 -14.03 11.56 -14.84
N LEU A 104 -15.20 11.65 -14.19
CA LEU A 104 -16.50 11.62 -14.87
C LEU A 104 -16.73 12.79 -15.84
N SER A 105 -15.93 13.87 -15.75
CA SER A 105 -15.97 15.01 -16.66
C SER A 105 -15.03 14.85 -17.87
N GLY A 106 -14.26 13.76 -17.93
CA GLY A 106 -13.26 13.53 -18.98
C GLY A 106 -11.90 14.19 -18.71
N LYS A 107 -11.67 14.73 -17.51
CA LYS A 107 -10.42 15.41 -17.15
C LYS A 107 -9.41 14.44 -16.56
N GLU A 108 -8.14 14.58 -16.93
CA GLU A 108 -7.04 13.92 -16.23
C GLU A 108 -6.96 14.40 -14.77
N ILE A 109 -7.00 13.44 -13.85
CA ILE A 109 -6.83 13.67 -12.42
C ILE A 109 -5.77 12.75 -11.86
N THR A 110 -5.03 13.28 -10.89
CA THR A 110 -4.23 12.49 -9.96
C THR A 110 -4.86 12.61 -8.58
N ARG A 111 -4.91 11.50 -7.86
CA ARG A 111 -5.34 11.43 -6.46
C ARG A 111 -4.30 10.66 -5.69
N ARG A 112 -4.02 11.12 -4.47
CA ARG A 112 -3.15 10.41 -3.55
C ARG A 112 -3.90 10.16 -2.24
N VAL A 113 -3.82 8.93 -1.76
CA VAL A 113 -4.29 8.53 -0.44
C VAL A 113 -3.09 8.13 0.39
N ILE A 114 -3.05 8.61 1.62
CA ILE A 114 -2.01 8.26 2.59
C ILE A 114 -2.71 7.65 3.78
N ALA A 115 -2.34 6.42 4.14
CA ALA A 115 -2.79 5.75 5.35
C ALA A 115 -1.61 5.57 6.30
N SER A 116 -1.74 5.97 7.56
CA SER A 116 -0.69 5.85 8.57
C SER A 116 -1.26 5.35 9.89
N HIS A 117 -0.50 4.50 10.60
CA HIS A 117 -0.92 3.95 11.88
C HIS A 117 0.23 3.97 12.91
N PRO A 118 0.02 4.49 14.12
CA PRO A 118 1.08 4.62 15.14
C PRO A 118 1.58 3.28 15.70
N GLY A 119 0.78 2.22 15.54
CA GLY A 119 1.17 0.84 15.87
C GLY A 119 2.08 0.15 14.84
N GLY A 120 2.54 0.86 13.81
CA GLY A 120 3.54 0.35 12.86
C GLY A 120 3.04 -0.76 11.94
N GLN A 121 3.98 -1.40 11.25
CA GLN A 121 3.69 -2.37 10.18
C GLN A 121 2.94 -3.59 10.73
N ALA A 122 3.37 -4.12 11.88
CA ALA A 122 2.79 -5.32 12.48
C ALA A 122 1.29 -5.15 12.78
N LYS A 123 0.89 -3.99 13.33
CA LYS A 123 -0.52 -3.70 13.64
C LYS A 123 -1.35 -3.55 12.36
N CYS A 124 -0.82 -2.88 11.34
CA CYS A 124 -1.47 -2.79 10.02
C CYS A 124 -1.73 -4.16 9.41
N THR A 125 -0.72 -5.05 9.41
CA THR A 125 -0.85 -6.41 8.89
C THR A 125 -1.87 -7.23 9.69
N ALA A 126 -1.79 -7.19 11.03
CA ALA A 126 -2.73 -7.90 11.90
C ALA A 126 -4.18 -7.43 11.69
N PHE A 127 -4.37 -6.12 11.49
CA PHE A 127 -5.69 -5.56 11.22
C PHE A 127 -6.23 -6.00 9.85
N GLY A 128 -5.41 -6.01 8.80
CA GLY A 128 -5.79 -6.56 7.49
C GLY A 128 -6.21 -8.03 7.57
N ALA A 129 -5.48 -8.84 8.34
CA ALA A 129 -5.84 -10.24 8.58
C ALA A 129 -7.18 -10.38 9.34
N LEU A 130 -7.44 -9.53 10.34
CA LEU A 130 -8.70 -9.50 11.07
C LEU A 130 -9.88 -9.17 10.13
N LEU A 131 -9.74 -8.16 9.27
CA LEU A 131 -10.75 -7.80 8.28
C LEU A 131 -11.04 -8.96 7.31
N ALA A 132 -9.99 -9.66 6.87
CA ALA A 132 -10.13 -10.84 6.03
C ALA A 132 -10.94 -11.95 6.72
N ILE A 133 -10.60 -12.27 7.98
CA ILE A 133 -11.32 -13.27 8.78
C ILE A 133 -12.79 -12.88 8.94
N LYS A 134 -13.08 -11.64 9.33
CA LYS A 134 -14.46 -11.13 9.46
C LYS A 134 -15.24 -11.26 8.16
N THR A 135 -14.62 -10.91 7.03
CA THR A 135 -15.22 -11.00 5.69
C THR A 135 -15.54 -12.45 5.30
N ILE A 136 -14.63 -13.38 5.61
CA ILE A 136 -14.84 -14.81 5.33
C ILE A 136 -15.97 -15.37 6.21
N LEU A 137 -16.04 -14.97 7.48
CA LEU A 137 -17.08 -15.45 8.40
C LEU A 137 -18.48 -14.87 8.10
N SER A 138 -18.56 -13.72 7.44
CA SER A 138 -19.84 -13.09 7.09
C SER A 138 -20.39 -13.53 5.73
N THR A 139 -19.56 -14.13 4.87
CA THR A 139 -19.99 -14.54 3.52
C THR A 139 -20.49 -15.98 3.47
N THR A 140 -21.44 -16.24 2.58
CA THR A 140 -21.91 -17.59 2.23
C THR A 140 -21.29 -18.10 0.92
N LYS A 141 -20.49 -17.28 0.24
CA LYS A 141 -19.84 -17.63 -1.03
C LYS A 141 -18.76 -18.69 -0.80
N LYS A 142 -18.59 -19.58 -1.80
CA LYS A 142 -17.66 -20.71 -1.75
C LYS A 142 -16.68 -20.65 -2.93
N GLY A 143 -15.50 -21.24 -2.76
CA GLY A 143 -14.47 -21.33 -3.80
C GLY A 143 -13.26 -20.42 -3.52
N PHE A 144 -12.37 -20.31 -4.50
CA PHE A 144 -11.24 -19.37 -4.44
C PHE A 144 -11.74 -17.98 -4.82
N LEU A 145 -11.76 -17.08 -3.83
CA LEU A 145 -12.32 -15.74 -3.95
C LEU A 145 -11.26 -14.74 -3.49
N PHE A 146 -11.10 -13.65 -4.23
CA PHE A 146 -10.32 -12.51 -3.78
C PHE A 146 -11.12 -11.74 -2.72
N LEU A 147 -10.45 -11.36 -1.63
CA LEU A 147 -11.07 -10.66 -0.51
C LEU A 147 -11.65 -9.32 -0.95
N GLU A 148 -11.03 -8.69 -1.93
CA GLU A 148 -11.40 -7.40 -2.49
C GLU A 148 -12.76 -7.43 -3.20
N TYR A 149 -13.27 -8.61 -3.60
CA TYR A 149 -14.63 -8.79 -4.12
C TYR A 149 -15.68 -9.12 -3.05
N LEU A 150 -15.24 -9.38 -1.83
CA LEU A 150 -16.09 -9.82 -0.72
C LEU A 150 -16.22 -8.75 0.36
N MET A 151 -15.17 -7.97 0.57
CA MET A 151 -15.05 -7.01 1.65
C MET A 151 -16.01 -5.84 1.43
N ASP A 152 -16.79 -5.53 2.45
CA ASP A 152 -17.52 -4.27 2.55
C ASP A 152 -16.51 -3.16 2.83
N LEU A 153 -16.21 -2.36 1.80
CA LEU A 153 -15.19 -1.33 1.89
C LEU A 153 -15.59 -0.20 2.85
N ASP A 154 -16.87 0.16 2.93
CA ASP A 154 -17.33 1.22 3.83
C ASP A 154 -17.15 0.79 5.29
N LEU A 155 -17.49 -0.45 5.60
CA LEU A 155 -17.24 -1.03 6.91
C LEU A 155 -15.73 -1.14 7.20
N ALA A 156 -14.92 -1.61 6.25
CA ALA A 156 -13.48 -1.71 6.41
C ALA A 156 -12.84 -0.33 6.69
N PHE A 157 -13.20 0.71 5.93
CA PHE A 157 -12.73 2.07 6.15
C PHE A 157 -13.15 2.62 7.52
N LYS A 158 -14.37 2.33 7.96
CA LYS A 158 -14.83 2.69 9.29
C LYS A 158 -13.99 2.01 10.37
N GLU A 159 -13.82 0.69 10.29
CA GLU A 159 -13.02 -0.05 11.27
C GLU A 159 -11.55 0.38 11.29
N MET A 160 -10.95 0.69 10.12
CA MET A 160 -9.60 1.25 10.04
C MET A 160 -9.48 2.53 10.87
N LYS A 161 -10.43 3.46 10.70
CA LYS A 161 -10.43 4.72 11.45
C LYS A 161 -10.68 4.50 12.94
N ASP A 162 -11.58 3.59 13.30
CA ASP A 162 -11.88 3.27 14.70
C ASP A 162 -10.66 2.66 15.43
N GLU A 163 -9.81 1.90 14.73
CA GLU A 163 -8.54 1.37 15.26
C GLU A 163 -7.40 2.40 15.28
N GLY A 164 -7.62 3.63 14.78
CA GLY A 164 -6.64 4.71 14.81
C GLY A 164 -5.81 4.87 13.54
N MET A 165 -6.23 4.29 12.41
CA MET A 165 -5.63 4.58 11.10
C MET A 165 -5.98 6.01 10.68
N GLU A 166 -4.96 6.84 10.48
CA GLU A 166 -5.11 8.16 9.86
C GLU A 166 -5.12 8.01 8.34
N ILE A 167 -6.22 8.42 7.69
CA ILE A 167 -6.38 8.34 6.23
C ILE A 167 -6.58 9.75 5.67
N THR A 168 -5.63 10.21 4.85
CA THR A 168 -5.63 11.54 4.23
C THR A 168 -5.77 11.43 2.70
N PHE A 169 -6.58 12.30 2.11
CA PHE A 169 -6.77 12.41 0.66
C PHE A 169 -6.13 13.71 0.15
N GLN A 170 -5.32 13.61 -0.90
CA GLN A 170 -4.60 14.71 -1.56
C GLN A 170 -4.91 14.72 -3.07
#